data_AF-A0A9P7CTH9-F1
#
_entry.id   AF-A0A9P7CTH9-F1
#
_cell.length_a   1.000
_cell.length_b   1.000
_cell.length_c   1.000
_cell.angle_alpha   90.00
_cell.angle_beta   90.00
_cell.angle_gamma   90.00
#
_symmetry.space_group_name_H-M   'P 1'
#
loop_
_entity.id
_entity.type
_entity.pdbx_description
1 polymer ?
#
loop_
_entity_poly.entity_id
_entity_poly.type
_entity_poly.pdbx_seq_one_letter_code
_entity_poly.pdbx_strand_id
1 'polypeptide(L)'
;MKKTISKYARPIEFIKAKEKEKEVKERKGSSGDEIASIYQSITSTKPKKTVSANQDSIWCSSCQLSVPRADHQRHIQGTAHMVSQDTMPSADILVLNGDNVGFHMLRSQGWQYEQGLGKEGQGKRHPVATVLKRDRLCLGHKDQRSRKRVTHSHEEIEKEKKWQPKEKGKEWARKARLESKERVALLHYLKD
;
A
#
# COMPACT_ATOMS: atom_id res chain seq x y z
N MET A 1 11.11 3.20 45.95
CA MET A 1 10.86 3.20 44.49
C MET A 1 11.22 1.83 43.91
N LYS A 2 10.25 1.00 43.54
CA LYS A 2 10.50 -0.35 43.00
C LYS A 2 10.58 -0.26 41.47
N LYS A 3 11.74 -0.54 40.88
CA LYS A 3 11.95 -0.56 39.43
C LYS A 3 11.37 -1.87 38.88
N THR A 4 10.32 -1.77 38.07
CA THR A 4 9.75 -2.91 37.34
C THR A 4 10.58 -3.17 36.09
N ILE A 5 11.35 -4.26 36.09
CA ILE A 5 12.06 -4.74 34.90
C ILE A 5 11.10 -5.60 34.07
N SER A 6 10.96 -5.28 32.79
CA SER A 6 10.14 -6.00 31.81
C SER A 6 10.48 -7.50 31.77
N LYS A 7 9.46 -8.36 31.66
CA LYS A 7 9.60 -9.82 31.58
C LYS A 7 10.51 -10.31 30.43
N TYR A 8 10.81 -9.45 29.47
CA TYR A 8 11.61 -9.77 28.28
C TYR A 8 13.08 -9.31 28.34
N ALA A 9 13.52 -8.70 29.45
CA ALA A 9 14.87 -8.18 29.61
C ALA A 9 15.82 -9.12 30.38
N ARG A 10 15.65 -10.44 30.26
CA ARG A 10 16.63 -11.39 30.79
C ARG A 10 17.67 -11.69 29.70
N PRO A 11 18.97 -11.45 29.93
CA PRO A 11 20.00 -11.77 28.96
C PRO A 11 20.06 -13.29 28.72
N ILE A 12 20.18 -13.68 27.45
CA ILE A 12 20.28 -15.08 27.03
C ILE A 12 21.76 -15.48 27.10
N GLU A 13 22.09 -16.45 27.94
CA GLU A 13 23.45 -17.02 27.98
C GLU A 13 23.61 -18.09 26.89
N PHE A 14 24.57 -17.87 25.99
CA PHE A 14 24.90 -18.84 24.95
C PHE A 14 25.79 -19.94 25.54
N ILE A 15 25.24 -21.14 25.68
CA ILE A 15 26.00 -22.34 26.07
C ILE A 15 26.66 -22.92 24.83
N LYS A 16 27.99 -23.07 24.88
CA LYS A 16 28.76 -23.70 23.80
C LYS A 16 28.35 -25.17 23.66
N ALA A 17 27.98 -25.58 22.45
CA ALA A 17 27.52 -26.94 22.19
C ALA A 17 28.61 -27.97 22.51
N LYS A 18 28.23 -29.07 23.17
CA LYS A 18 29.13 -30.20 23.42
C LYS A 18 29.32 -30.94 22.10
N GLU A 19 30.55 -30.99 21.60
CA GLU A 19 30.92 -31.73 20.39
C GLU A 19 30.66 -33.22 20.63
N LYS A 20 29.52 -33.71 20.16
CA LYS A 20 29.31 -35.14 19.95
C LYS A 20 29.73 -35.43 18.53
N GLU A 21 30.92 -36.00 18.37
CA GLU A 21 31.34 -36.67 17.15
C GLU A 21 30.33 -37.77 16.84
N LYS A 22 29.37 -37.48 15.96
CA LYS A 22 28.54 -38.50 15.34
C LYS A 22 29.27 -38.94 14.09
N GLU A 23 29.73 -40.19 14.09
CA GLU A 23 30.22 -40.85 12.88
C GLU A 23 29.23 -40.64 11.72
N VAL A 24 29.74 -40.04 10.64
CA VAL A 24 28.98 -39.76 9.43
C VAL A 24 28.79 -41.07 8.68
N LYS A 25 27.62 -41.69 8.82
CA LYS A 25 27.17 -42.70 7.85
C LYS A 25 26.72 -41.98 6.58
N GLU A 26 27.35 -42.30 5.45
CA GLU A 26 26.93 -41.82 4.12
C GLU A 26 25.44 -42.10 3.91
N ARG A 27 24.66 -41.04 3.76
CA ARG A 27 23.23 -41.15 3.50
C ARG A 27 23.02 -41.19 1.99
N LYS A 28 22.33 -42.24 1.52
CA LYS A 28 21.87 -42.34 0.13
C LYS A 28 21.01 -41.11 -0.20
N GLY A 29 21.25 -40.53 -1.38
CA GLY A 29 20.76 -39.22 -1.83
C GLY A 29 19.36 -38.91 -1.33
N SER A 30 19.28 -38.00 -0.37
CA SER A 30 17.99 -37.52 0.11
C SER A 30 17.45 -36.50 -0.89
N SER A 31 16.14 -36.29 -0.92
CA SER A 31 15.51 -35.18 -1.65
C SER A 31 16.20 -33.83 -1.39
N GLY A 32 16.84 -33.66 -0.23
CA GLY A 32 17.67 -32.50 0.08
C GLY A 32 18.89 -32.31 -0.82
N ASP A 33 19.50 -33.38 -1.36
CA ASP A 33 20.65 -33.30 -2.28
C ASP A 33 20.21 -32.87 -3.68
N GLU A 34 19.04 -33.32 -4.13
CA GLU A 34 18.44 -32.87 -5.39
C GLU A 34 18.07 -31.38 -5.30
N ILE A 35 17.42 -31.00 -4.20
CA ILE A 35 17.08 -29.60 -3.91
C ILE A 35 18.35 -28.75 -3.80
N ALA A 36 19.41 -29.25 -3.13
CA ALA A 36 20.69 -28.56 -3.04
C ALA A 36 21.34 -28.39 -4.42
N SER A 37 21.29 -29.41 -5.28
CA SER A 37 21.80 -29.34 -6.65
C SER A 37 21.03 -28.31 -7.49
N ILE A 38 19.70 -28.23 -7.33
CA ILE A 38 18.86 -27.24 -8.00
C ILE A 38 19.22 -25.82 -7.54
N TYR A 39 19.27 -25.55 -6.23
CA TYR A 39 19.66 -24.22 -5.74
C TYR A 39 21.10 -23.88 -6.11
N GLN A 40 22.00 -24.87 -6.13
CA GLN A 40 23.38 -24.68 -6.56
C GLN A 40 23.47 -24.37 -8.06
N SER A 41 22.57 -24.90 -8.90
CA SER A 41 22.50 -24.57 -10.33
C SER A 41 22.00 -23.13 -10.59
N ILE A 42 21.06 -22.64 -9.77
CA ILE A 42 20.51 -21.29 -9.87
C ILE A 42 21.55 -20.26 -9.38
N THR A 43 22.29 -20.60 -8.33
CA THR A 43 23.26 -19.69 -7.69
C THR A 43 24.68 -19.80 -8.24
N SER A 44 25.07 -20.95 -8.81
CA SER A 44 26.36 -21.13 -9.51
C SER A 44 26.29 -20.62 -10.95
N THR A 45 25.80 -19.39 -11.15
CA THR A 45 26.23 -18.65 -12.32
C THR A 45 27.69 -18.26 -12.09
N LYS A 46 28.62 -19.18 -12.40
CA LYS A 46 30.03 -18.81 -12.55
C LYS A 46 30.03 -17.62 -13.51
N PRO A 47 30.60 -16.46 -13.15
CA PRO A 47 30.72 -15.36 -14.10
C PRO A 47 31.45 -15.95 -15.30
N LYS A 48 30.83 -15.93 -16.48
CA LYS A 48 31.56 -16.24 -17.70
C LYS A 48 32.69 -15.22 -17.75
N LYS A 49 33.90 -15.63 -17.37
CA LYS A 49 35.13 -14.96 -17.78
C LYS A 49 35.24 -15.17 -19.29
N THR A 50 34.37 -14.52 -20.08
CA THR A 50 34.72 -14.20 -21.45
C THR A 50 35.72 -13.08 -21.34
N VAL A 51 36.98 -13.48 -21.20
CA VAL A 51 38.11 -12.66 -21.57
C VAL A 51 37.99 -12.46 -23.07
N SER A 52 37.23 -11.45 -23.49
CA SER A 52 37.23 -10.94 -24.85
C SER A 52 37.39 -9.44 -24.75
N ALA A 53 38.60 -8.98 -25.08
CA ALA A 53 38.98 -7.59 -25.14
C ALA A 53 38.09 -6.84 -26.14
N ASN A 54 37.09 -6.13 -25.64
CA ASN A 54 36.62 -4.87 -26.22
C ASN A 54 36.00 -4.07 -25.07
N GLN A 55 36.73 -3.02 -24.67
CA GLN A 55 36.53 -2.28 -23.43
C GLN A 55 35.43 -1.23 -23.54
N ASP A 56 34.22 -1.64 -23.87
CA ASP A 56 33.05 -0.75 -23.82
C ASP A 56 32.41 -0.88 -22.44
N SER A 57 32.99 -0.21 -21.44
CA SER A 57 32.40 -0.09 -20.11
C SER A 57 31.71 1.28 -19.92
N ILE A 58 30.64 1.29 -19.14
CA ILE A 58 29.83 2.47 -18.83
C ILE A 58 29.92 2.72 -17.33
N TRP A 59 30.13 3.98 -16.95
CA TRP A 59 30.15 4.41 -15.57
C TRP A 59 28.72 4.56 -15.02
N CYS A 60 28.44 3.95 -13.87
CA CYS A 60 27.20 4.16 -13.14
C CYS A 60 27.41 5.11 -11.96
N SER A 61 26.70 6.24 -11.93
CA SER A 61 26.83 7.24 -10.87
C SER A 61 26.21 6.81 -9.53
N SER A 62 25.14 6.01 -9.53
CA SER A 62 24.48 5.55 -8.29
C SER A 62 25.29 4.47 -7.58
N CYS A 63 25.91 3.54 -8.32
CA CYS A 63 26.70 2.47 -7.74
C CYS A 63 28.22 2.74 -7.72
N GLN A 64 28.67 3.85 -8.33
CA GLN A 64 30.08 4.22 -8.48
C GLN A 64 30.94 3.07 -9.02
N LEU A 65 30.40 2.34 -10.01
CA LEU A 65 31.02 1.15 -10.58
C LEU A 65 31.06 1.26 -12.10
N SER A 66 32.17 0.84 -12.70
CA SER A 66 32.28 0.67 -14.15
C SER A 66 31.72 -0.70 -14.54
N VAL A 67 30.61 -0.70 -15.28
CA VAL A 67 29.89 -1.91 -15.69
C VAL A 67 30.09 -2.11 -17.20
N PRO A 68 30.34 -3.33 -17.68
CA PRO A 68 30.37 -3.61 -19.12
C PRO A 68 29.06 -3.18 -19.80
N ARG A 69 29.14 -2.56 -20.97
CA ARG A 69 27.96 -2.08 -21.72
C ARG A 69 26.93 -3.18 -21.99
N ALA A 70 27.39 -4.40 -22.24
CA ALA A 70 26.54 -5.58 -22.41
C ALA A 70 25.71 -5.92 -21.16
N ASP A 71 26.24 -5.64 -19.97
CA ASP A 71 25.63 -5.95 -18.68
C ASP A 71 24.95 -4.75 -18.01
N HIS A 72 25.02 -3.57 -18.63
CA HIS A 72 24.48 -2.34 -18.07
C HIS A 72 22.97 -2.44 -17.76
N GLN A 73 22.20 -3.09 -18.63
CA GLN A 73 20.76 -3.29 -18.41
C GLN A 73 20.48 -4.22 -17.23
N ARG A 74 21.26 -5.30 -17.10
CA ARG A 74 21.16 -6.25 -15.98
C ARG A 74 21.58 -5.60 -14.67
N HIS A 75 22.55 -4.71 -14.72
CA HIS A 75 22.98 -3.89 -13.59
C HIS A 75 21.86 -2.95 -13.12
N ILE A 76 21.26 -2.13 -14.00
CA ILE A 76 20.19 -1.18 -13.63
C ILE A 76 18.98 -1.89 -13.03
N GLN A 77 18.60 -3.03 -13.60
CA GLN A 77 17.45 -3.82 -13.13
C GLN A 77 17.76 -4.67 -11.89
N GLY A 78 19.02 -4.72 -11.46
CA GLY A 78 19.42 -5.47 -10.29
C GLY A 78 18.88 -4.84 -9.01
N THR A 79 18.44 -5.68 -8.07
CA THR A 79 17.94 -5.23 -6.76
C THR A 79 18.97 -4.38 -6.02
N ALA A 80 20.27 -4.71 -6.13
CA ALA A 80 21.35 -3.92 -5.56
C ALA A 80 21.40 -2.47 -6.11
N HIS A 81 21.20 -2.30 -7.43
CA HIS A 81 21.15 -0.97 -8.04
C HIS A 81 19.91 -0.21 -7.59
N MET A 82 18.73 -0.82 -7.65
CA MET A 82 17.47 -0.21 -7.21
C MET A 82 17.49 0.24 -5.74
N VAL A 83 18.15 -0.52 -4.85
CA VAL A 83 18.29 -0.16 -3.43
C VAL A 83 19.32 0.94 -3.21
N SER A 84 20.39 0.98 -4.02
CA SER A 84 21.39 2.06 -3.98
C SER A 84 20.91 3.37 -4.62
N GLN A 85 19.80 3.36 -5.36
CA GLN A 85 19.19 4.58 -5.86
C GLN A 85 18.48 5.31 -4.72
N ASP A 86 19.08 6.42 -4.26
CA ASP A 86 18.54 7.25 -3.17
C ASP A 86 17.18 7.89 -3.50
N THR A 87 16.77 7.91 -4.77
CA THR A 87 15.56 8.56 -5.24
C THR A 87 14.85 7.73 -6.29
N MET A 88 13.98 6.81 -5.87
CA MET A 88 12.86 6.46 -6.72
C MET A 88 11.94 7.70 -6.75
N PRO A 89 11.72 8.38 -7.89
CA PRO A 89 10.74 9.44 -7.94
C PRO A 89 9.40 8.82 -7.53
N SER A 90 8.79 9.35 -6.47
CA SER A 90 7.46 8.94 -6.05
C SER A 90 6.56 9.07 -7.27
N ALA A 91 6.03 7.94 -7.76
CA ALA A 91 5.20 7.94 -8.95
C ALA A 91 4.09 8.97 -8.76
N ASP A 92 4.03 9.93 -9.67
CA ASP A 92 3.05 11.00 -9.58
C ASP A 92 1.66 10.40 -9.77
N ILE A 93 0.84 10.41 -8.72
CA ILE A 93 -0.43 9.65 -8.67
C ILE A 93 -1.43 10.19 -9.71
N LEU A 94 -1.27 11.44 -10.14
CA LEU A 94 -2.19 12.14 -11.04
C LEU A 94 -1.44 12.79 -12.20
N VAL A 95 -1.07 11.97 -13.19
CA VAL A 95 -0.52 12.46 -14.46
C VAL A 95 -1.62 13.11 -15.29
N LEU A 96 -1.48 14.41 -15.59
CA LEU A 96 -2.31 15.03 -16.62
C LEU A 96 -1.86 14.54 -17.99
N ASN A 97 -2.80 14.08 -18.80
CA ASN A 97 -2.53 13.75 -20.19
C ASN A 97 -2.07 15.01 -20.95
N GLY A 98 -0.94 14.90 -21.64
CA GLY A 98 -0.34 16.01 -22.39
C GLY A 98 -1.26 16.57 -23.47
N ASP A 99 -2.11 15.74 -24.06
CA ASP A 99 -3.02 16.09 -25.17
C ASP A 99 -4.25 16.90 -24.73
N ASN A 100 -4.43 17.13 -23.42
CA ASN A 100 -5.53 17.92 -22.92
C ASN A 100 -5.33 19.40 -23.30
N VAL A 101 -6.33 20.01 -23.95
CA VAL A 101 -6.34 21.44 -24.30
C VAL A 101 -6.03 22.33 -23.09
N GLY A 102 -6.57 22.02 -21.92
CA GLY A 102 -6.30 22.75 -20.68
C GLY A 102 -4.84 22.62 -20.23
N PHE A 103 -4.21 21.46 -20.43
CA PHE A 103 -2.78 21.27 -20.14
C PHE A 103 -1.92 22.12 -21.07
N HIS A 104 -2.23 22.14 -22.36
CA HIS A 104 -1.54 22.99 -23.33
C HIS A 104 -1.70 24.49 -23.00
N MET A 105 -2.89 24.91 -22.60
CA MET A 105 -3.16 26.30 -22.22
C MET A 105 -2.40 26.70 -20.95
N LEU A 106 -2.29 25.82 -19.96
CA LEU A 106 -1.48 26.12 -18.77
C LEU A 106 0.01 26.23 -19.12
N ARG A 107 0.52 25.29 -19.92
CA ARG A 107 1.91 25.29 -20.40
C ARG A 107 2.25 26.55 -21.19
N SER A 108 1.34 27.02 -22.06
CA SER A 108 1.57 28.24 -22.85
C SER A 108 1.63 29.51 -22.00
N GLN A 109 0.97 29.52 -20.84
CA GLN A 109 1.05 30.60 -19.85
C GLN A 109 2.28 30.48 -18.93
N GLY A 110 3.20 29.54 -19.21
CA GLY A 110 4.43 29.36 -18.44
C GLY A 110 4.29 28.48 -17.19
N TRP A 111 3.14 27.82 -16.99
CA TRP A 111 3.02 26.85 -15.90
C TRP A 111 3.87 25.60 -16.17
N GLN A 112 4.55 25.11 -15.14
CA GLN A 112 5.36 23.90 -15.19
C GLN A 112 4.68 22.77 -14.42
N TYR A 113 4.58 21.59 -15.03
CA TYR A 113 3.88 20.44 -14.46
C TYR A 113 4.43 19.99 -13.10
N GLU A 114 5.75 20.09 -12.89
CA GLU A 114 6.38 19.70 -11.63
C GLU A 114 6.10 20.67 -10.48
N GLN A 115 5.63 21.89 -10.78
CA GLN A 115 5.46 22.98 -9.83
C GLN A 115 3.99 23.31 -9.58
N GLY A 116 3.73 23.90 -8.40
CA GLY A 116 2.45 24.49 -8.08
C GLY A 116 2.15 25.74 -8.92
N LEU A 117 0.91 26.22 -8.83
CA LEU A 117 0.53 27.54 -9.38
C LEU A 117 0.99 28.68 -8.46
N GLY A 118 1.12 29.87 -9.01
CA GLY A 118 1.52 31.09 -8.28
C GLY A 118 2.95 31.54 -8.61
N LYS A 119 3.31 32.76 -8.19
CA LYS A 119 4.57 33.43 -8.55
C LYS A 119 5.82 32.59 -8.24
N GLU A 120 5.81 31.88 -7.12
CA GLU A 120 6.91 31.02 -6.67
C GLU A 120 6.52 29.54 -6.67
N GLY A 121 5.42 29.19 -7.34
CA GLY A 121 4.88 27.83 -7.32
C GLY A 121 4.33 27.40 -5.95
N GLN A 122 3.91 28.35 -5.12
CA GLN A 122 3.44 28.11 -3.75
C GLN A 122 2.11 27.34 -3.66
N GLY A 123 1.37 27.26 -4.77
CA GLY A 123 0.12 26.54 -4.87
C GLY A 123 0.32 25.04 -4.72
N LYS A 124 -0.73 24.35 -4.29
CA LYS A 124 -0.71 22.88 -4.27
C LYS A 124 -0.68 22.35 -5.71
N ARG A 125 0.20 21.38 -5.98
CA ARG A 125 0.28 20.68 -7.26
C ARG A 125 -0.92 19.76 -7.47
N HIS A 126 -1.27 18.98 -6.45
CA HIS A 126 -2.36 18.01 -6.51
C HIS A 126 -3.69 18.58 -5.99
N PRO A 127 -4.82 18.18 -6.59
CA PRO A 127 -6.14 18.49 -6.08
C PRO A 127 -6.34 17.99 -4.64
N VAL A 128 -7.16 18.72 -3.87
CA VAL A 128 -7.48 18.35 -2.49
C VAL A 128 -8.58 17.29 -2.48
N ALA A 129 -8.33 16.14 -1.83
CA ALA A 129 -9.34 15.12 -1.65
C ALA A 129 -10.42 15.59 -0.64
N THR A 130 -11.68 15.43 -1.01
CA THR A 130 -12.85 15.81 -0.23
C THR A 130 -13.66 14.59 0.19
N VAL A 131 -14.51 14.76 1.21
CA VAL A 131 -15.43 13.71 1.67
C VAL A 131 -16.85 14.16 1.34
N LEU A 132 -17.58 13.34 0.60
CA LEU A 132 -18.99 13.59 0.33
C LEU A 132 -19.81 13.18 1.56
N LYS A 133 -20.53 14.15 2.13
CA LYS A 133 -21.36 13.94 3.32
C LYS A 133 -22.73 13.41 2.90
N ARG A 134 -23.02 12.18 3.32
CA ARG A 134 -24.22 11.44 2.90
C ARG A 134 -25.35 11.47 3.92
N ASP A 135 -25.04 11.88 5.15
CA ASP A 135 -25.94 11.83 6.29
C ASP A 135 -26.49 13.21 6.66
N ARG A 136 -27.62 13.19 7.39
CA ARG A 136 -28.24 14.40 7.95
C ARG A 136 -27.79 14.68 9.38
N LEU A 137 -26.81 13.93 9.90
CA LEU A 137 -26.29 14.09 11.25
C LEU A 137 -25.40 15.33 11.34
N CYS A 138 -25.11 15.78 12.56
CA CYS A 138 -24.27 16.94 12.79
C CYS A 138 -22.81 16.70 12.33
N LEU A 139 -22.10 17.80 12.07
CA LEU A 139 -20.66 17.74 11.80
C LEU A 139 -19.92 17.10 12.99
N GLY A 140 -18.89 16.31 12.70
CA GLY A 140 -18.13 15.56 13.71
C GLY A 140 -18.69 14.16 14.00
N HIS A 141 -19.88 13.81 13.52
CA HIS A 141 -20.34 12.42 13.54
C HIS A 141 -19.44 11.56 12.64
N LYS A 142 -18.93 10.45 13.18
CA LYS A 142 -17.97 9.59 12.48
C LYS A 142 -18.71 8.69 11.49
N ASP A 143 -18.79 9.13 10.22
CA ASP A 143 -19.27 8.26 9.15
C ASP A 143 -18.15 7.31 8.67
N GLN A 144 -18.26 6.04 9.07
CA GLN A 144 -17.33 4.97 8.70
C GLN A 144 -17.38 4.61 7.20
N ARG A 145 -18.42 5.01 6.47
CA ARG A 145 -18.55 4.75 5.02
C ARG A 145 -17.98 5.87 4.15
N SER A 146 -17.70 7.02 4.75
CA SER A 146 -17.19 8.18 4.03
C SER A 146 -15.70 8.00 3.71
N ARG A 147 -15.32 8.17 2.44
CA ARG A 147 -13.92 8.05 1.96
C ARG A 147 -13.51 9.36 1.31
N LYS A 148 -12.27 9.80 1.55
CA LYS A 148 -11.67 10.96 0.89
C LYS A 148 -11.41 10.62 -0.57
N ARG A 149 -11.93 11.43 -1.49
CA ARG A 149 -11.76 11.28 -2.95
C ARG A 149 -11.56 12.64 -3.60
N VAL A 150 -10.76 12.69 -4.67
CA VAL A 150 -10.55 13.92 -5.45
C VAL A 150 -11.78 14.24 -6.29
N THR A 151 -12.35 13.23 -6.95
CA THR A 151 -13.55 13.34 -7.78
C THR A 151 -14.69 12.51 -7.20
N HIS A 152 -15.88 13.12 -7.13
CA HIS A 152 -17.16 12.43 -6.91
C HIS A 152 -17.91 12.46 -8.24
N SER A 153 -18.52 11.34 -8.65
CA SER A 153 -19.28 11.32 -9.90
C SER A 153 -20.65 12.00 -9.71
N HIS A 154 -21.20 12.55 -10.79
CA HIS A 154 -22.53 13.18 -10.74
C HIS A 154 -23.60 12.20 -10.24
N GLU A 155 -23.56 10.96 -10.72
CA GLU A 155 -24.47 9.90 -10.23
C GLU A 155 -24.31 9.62 -8.74
N GLU A 156 -23.09 9.65 -8.21
CA GLU A 156 -22.82 9.42 -6.79
C GLU A 156 -23.50 10.51 -5.95
N ILE A 157 -23.43 11.77 -6.40
CA ILE A 157 -24.09 12.92 -5.78
C ILE A 157 -25.62 12.84 -5.93
N GLU A 158 -26.14 12.42 -7.09
CA GLU A 158 -27.58 12.32 -7.32
C GLU A 158 -28.24 11.15 -6.58
N LYS A 159 -27.56 10.00 -6.49
CA LYS A 159 -28.02 8.83 -5.71
C LYS A 159 -28.25 9.19 -4.24
N GLU A 160 -27.50 10.15 -3.70
CA GLU A 160 -27.67 10.66 -2.33
C GLU A 160 -28.96 11.47 -2.14
N LYS A 161 -29.33 12.30 -3.11
CA LYS A 161 -30.60 13.04 -3.07
C LYS A 161 -31.81 12.10 -3.04
N LYS A 162 -31.66 10.91 -3.65
CA LYS A 162 -32.68 9.86 -3.69
C LYS A 162 -32.72 8.98 -2.43
N TRP A 163 -32.15 9.38 -1.29
CA TRP A 163 -32.29 8.62 -0.04
C TRP A 163 -33.77 8.45 0.33
N GLN A 164 -34.29 7.27 0.02
CA GLN A 164 -35.62 6.80 0.39
C GLN A 164 -35.56 6.23 1.81
N PRO A 165 -36.58 6.46 2.66
CA PRO A 165 -36.69 5.79 3.95
C PRO A 165 -36.64 4.28 3.75
N LYS A 166 -35.72 3.60 4.43
CA LYS A 166 -35.53 2.14 4.31
C LYS A 166 -36.57 1.29 5.05
N GLU A 167 -37.64 1.89 5.58
CA GLU A 167 -38.79 1.16 6.08
C GLU A 167 -40.05 1.70 5.42
N LYS A 168 -40.78 0.81 4.74
CA LYS A 168 -42.09 1.14 4.18
C LYS A 168 -42.96 1.53 5.38
N GLY A 169 -43.47 2.77 5.45
CA GLY A 169 -44.25 3.26 6.60
C GLY A 169 -45.40 2.33 7.05
N LYS A 170 -45.85 1.41 6.18
CA LYS A 170 -46.76 0.30 6.51
C LYS A 170 -46.22 -0.67 7.58
N GLU A 171 -44.94 -1.02 7.57
CA GLU A 171 -44.34 -1.91 8.58
C GLU A 171 -44.23 -1.24 9.95
N TRP A 172 -43.82 0.03 9.98
CA TRP A 172 -43.83 0.84 11.19
C TRP A 172 -45.24 0.94 11.78
N ALA A 173 -46.24 1.26 10.95
CA ALA A 173 -47.64 1.31 11.36
C ALA A 173 -48.16 -0.05 11.87
N ARG A 174 -47.74 -1.16 11.25
CA ARG A 174 -48.10 -2.52 11.69
C ARG A 174 -47.48 -2.84 13.05
N LYS A 175 -46.21 -2.51 13.25
CA LYS A 175 -45.48 -2.76 14.50
C LYS A 175 -46.05 -1.92 15.65
N ALA A 176 -46.33 -0.64 15.41
CA ALA A 176 -46.97 0.26 16.39
C ALA A 176 -48.38 -0.23 16.79
N ARG A 177 -49.17 -0.77 15.84
CA ARG A 177 -50.48 -1.37 16.15
C ARG A 177 -50.35 -2.63 17.00
N LEU A 178 -49.35 -3.47 16.73
CA LEU A 178 -49.11 -4.69 17.50
C LEU A 178 -48.71 -4.34 18.94
N GLU A 179 -47.75 -3.44 19.09
CA GLU A 179 -47.28 -2.95 20.40
C GLU A 179 -48.42 -2.30 21.20
N SER A 180 -49.30 -1.53 20.53
CA SER A 180 -50.45 -0.94 21.20
C SER A 180 -51.44 -2.00 21.69
N LYS A 181 -51.65 -3.09 20.94
CA LYS A 181 -52.49 -4.22 21.38
C LYS A 181 -51.87 -4.94 22.57
N GLU A 182 -50.57 -5.21 22.53
CA GLU A 182 -49.85 -5.83 23.64
C GLU A 182 -49.93 -4.99 24.92
N ARG A 183 -49.75 -3.66 24.81
CA ARG A 183 -49.88 -2.74 25.95
C ARG A 183 -51.28 -2.77 26.56
N VAL A 184 -52.33 -2.79 25.72
CA VAL A 184 -53.71 -2.88 26.21
C VAL A 184 -53.98 -4.23 26.87
N ALA A 185 -53.48 -5.33 26.31
CA ALA A 185 -53.61 -6.66 26.91
C ALA A 185 -52.89 -6.75 28.27
N LEU A 186 -51.69 -6.17 28.38
CA LEU A 186 -50.94 -6.07 29.64
C LEU A 186 -51.72 -5.26 30.69
N LEU A 187 -52.33 -4.13 30.29
CA LEU A 187 -53.14 -3.31 31.19
C LEU A 187 -54.38 -4.04 31.68
N HIS A 188 -55.01 -4.87 30.85
CA HIS A 188 -56.13 -5.70 31.27
C HIS A 188 -55.69 -6.76 32.27
N TYR A 189 -54.58 -7.45 32.00
CA TYR A 189 -54.01 -8.46 32.89
C TYR A 189 -53.62 -7.91 34.28
N LEU A 190 -53.19 -6.65 34.36
CA LEU A 190 -52.81 -6.00 35.62
C LEU A 190 -54.00 -5.49 36.45
N LYS A 191 -55.22 -5.54 35.90
CA LYS A 191 -56.43 -4.99 36.51
C LYS A 191 -57.36 -6.07 37.10
N ASP A 192 -57.12 -7.32 36.73
CA ASP A 192 -57.70 -8.53 37.33
C ASP A 192 -56.79 -9.05 38.46
#